data_AF-A0A1G1D4F6-F1
#
_entry.id   AF-A0A1G1D4F6-F1
#
_cell.length_a   1.000
_cell.length_b   1.000
_cell.length_c   1.000
_cell.angle_alpha   90.00
_cell.angle_beta   90.00
_cell.angle_gamma   90.00
#
_symmetry.space_group_name_H-M   'P 1'
#
loop_
_entity.id
_entity.type
_entity.pdbx_description
1 polymer ?
#
loop_
_entity_poly.entity_id
_entity_poly.type
_entity_poly.pdbx_seq_one_letter_code
_entity_poly.pdbx_strand_id
1 'polypeptide(L)'
;MYKVFLHKKAVKYYESLNDKMAKRINKAIEAISANPLAGLHIKRLSGTHEGKYRYAVGDLRIVYRINAEDKTILIEAIGPRGDVYK
;
A
#
# COMPACT_ATOMS: atom_id res chain seq x y z
N MET A 1 -8.40 -7.63 11.52
CA MET A 1 -8.36 -7.01 10.18
C MET A 1 -8.55 -5.52 10.32
N TYR A 2 -7.76 -4.73 9.59
CA TYR A 2 -7.83 -3.27 9.54
C TYR A 2 -8.72 -2.82 8.39
N LYS A 3 -9.50 -1.76 8.58
CA LYS A 3 -10.28 -1.15 7.49
C LYS A 3 -9.36 -0.36 6.57
N VAL A 4 -9.38 -0.66 5.27
CA VAL A 4 -8.50 -0.02 4.28
C VAL A 4 -9.22 1.08 3.52
N PHE A 5 -8.58 2.23 3.41
CA PHE A 5 -9.00 3.37 2.61
C PHE A 5 -7.93 3.70 1.58
N LEU A 6 -8.35 4.13 0.39
CA LEU A 6 -7.45 4.53 -0.68
C LEU A 6 -7.52 6.04 -0.87
N HIS A 7 -6.37 6.70 -0.86
CA HIS A 7 -6.26 8.09 -1.28
C HIS A 7 -6.55 8.23 -2.78
N LYS A 8 -7.06 9.38 -3.22
CA LYS A 8 -7.47 9.64 -4.61
C LYS A 8 -6.40 9.27 -5.65
N LYS A 9 -5.12 9.50 -5.34
CA LYS A 9 -3.99 9.11 -6.21
C LYS A 9 -3.85 7.58 -6.35
N ALA A 10 -4.01 6.85 -5.25
CA ALA A 10 -3.99 5.39 -5.26
C ALA A 10 -5.16 4.81 -6.05
N VAL A 11 -6.37 5.37 -5.90
CA VAL A 11 -7.56 4.98 -6.68
C VAL A 11 -7.30 5.13 -8.17
N LYS A 12 -6.85 6.31 -8.60
CA LYS A 12 -6.56 6.56 -10.03
C LYS A 12 -5.56 5.58 -10.63
N TYR A 13 -4.50 5.24 -9.89
CA TYR A 13 -3.52 4.27 -10.37
C TYR A 13 -4.08 2.85 -10.37
N TYR A 14 -4.86 2.49 -9.35
CA TYR A 14 -5.51 1.19 -9.30
C TYR A 14 -6.46 0.97 -10.49
N GLU A 15 -7.27 1.97 -10.82
CA GLU A 15 -8.23 1.93 -11.92
C GLU A 15 -7.56 1.83 -13.30
N SER A 16 -6.29 2.23 -13.45
CA SER A 16 -5.55 2.10 -14.70
C SER A 16 -4.87 0.73 -14.88
N LEU A 17 -4.91 -0.14 -13.87
CA LEU A 17 -4.31 -1.47 -13.94
C LEU A 17 -5.13 -2.42 -14.80
N ASN A 18 -4.43 -3.31 -15.52
CA ASN A 18 -5.08 -4.47 -16.10
C ASN A 18 -5.51 -5.48 -15.01
N ASP A 19 -6.42 -6.39 -15.37
CA ASP A 19 -6.99 -7.39 -14.45
C ASP A 19 -5.94 -8.21 -13.71
N LYS A 20 -4.85 -8.58 -14.38
CA LYS A 20 -3.78 -9.38 -13.77
C LYS A 20 -3.09 -8.60 -12.65
N MET A 21 -2.80 -7.32 -12.87
CA MET A 21 -2.17 -6.47 -11.85
C MET A 21 -3.16 -6.10 -10.76
N ALA A 22 -4.40 -5.76 -11.10
CA ALA A 22 -5.45 -5.45 -10.12
C ALA A 22 -5.66 -6.61 -9.14
N LYS A 23 -5.71 -7.86 -9.62
CA LYS A 23 -5.78 -9.06 -8.77
C LYS A 23 -4.60 -9.19 -7.81
N ARG A 24 -3.38 -8.87 -8.26
CA ARG A 24 -2.18 -8.89 -7.39
C ARG A 24 -2.23 -7.80 -6.33
N ILE A 25 -2.71 -6.61 -6.69
CA ILE A 25 -2.91 -5.51 -5.74
C ILE A 25 -3.98 -5.87 -4.71
N ASN A 26 -5.11 -6.47 -5.11
CA ASN A 26 -6.16 -6.90 -4.17
C ASN A 26 -5.63 -7.89 -3.13
N LYS A 27 -4.85 -8.90 -3.56
CA LYS A 27 -4.18 -9.84 -2.65
C LYS A 27 -3.21 -9.13 -1.68
N ALA A 28 -2.47 -8.14 -2.17
CA ALA A 28 -1.59 -7.35 -1.31
C ALA A 28 -2.36 -6.52 -0.30
N ILE A 29 -3.48 -5.90 -0.70
CA ILE A 29 -4.36 -5.12 0.20
C ILE A 29 -4.97 -6.02 1.27
N GLU A 30 -5.39 -7.24 0.91
CA GLU A 30 -5.90 -8.23 1.86
C GLU A 30 -4.82 -8.63 2.88
N ALA A 31 -3.60 -8.91 2.42
CA ALA A 31 -2.47 -9.22 3.30
C ALA A 31 -2.13 -8.05 4.24
N ILE A 32 -2.13 -6.82 3.72
CA ILE A 32 -1.92 -5.59 4.50
C ILE A 32 -3.04 -5.42 5.55
N SER A 33 -4.31 -5.65 5.19
CA SER A 33 -5.43 -5.57 6.14
C SER A 33 -5.33 -6.60 7.25
N ALA A 34 -4.81 -7.80 6.96
CA ALA A 34 -4.61 -8.85 7.94
C ALA A 34 -3.45 -8.56 8.90
N ASN A 35 -2.28 -8.21 8.37
CA ASN A 35 -1.09 -7.88 9.16
C ASN A 35 -0.28 -6.73 8.51
N PRO A 36 -0.54 -5.47 8.88
CA PRO A 36 0.08 -4.32 8.24
C PRO A 36 1.48 -4.00 8.75
N LEU A 37 1.94 -4.63 9.83
CA LEU A 37 3.22 -4.28 10.47
C LEU A 37 4.36 -5.20 10.03
N ALA A 38 4.04 -6.44 9.67
CA ALA A 38 5.04 -7.47 9.39
C ALA A 38 4.63 -8.38 8.23
N GLY A 39 5.59 -8.68 7.37
CA GLY A 39 5.43 -9.60 6.24
C GLY A 39 6.61 -9.50 5.28
N LEU A 40 6.80 -10.54 4.47
CA LEU A 40 7.96 -10.65 3.55
C LEU A 40 8.09 -9.45 2.59
N HIS A 41 6.97 -8.85 2.22
CA HIS A 41 6.91 -7.74 1.27
C HIS A 41 6.83 -6.36 1.92
N ILE A 42 6.68 -6.30 3.25
CA ILE A 42 6.47 -5.08 4.02
C ILE A 42 7.81 -4.54 4.51
N LYS A 43 8.03 -3.23 4.32
CA LYS A 43 9.16 -2.52 4.92
C LYS A 43 8.67 -1.18 5.49
N ARG A 44 9.07 -0.87 6.72
CA ARG A 44 8.91 0.47 7.30
C ARG A 44 9.81 1.45 6.54
N LEU A 45 9.26 2.57 6.14
CA LEU A 45 9.99 3.65 5.48
C LEU A 45 10.59 4.59 6.52
N SER A 46 11.70 5.23 6.15
CA SER A 46 12.46 6.16 6.99
C SER A 46 12.72 7.48 6.24
N GLY A 47 13.27 8.48 6.93
CA GLY A 47 13.56 9.80 6.36
C GLY A 47 12.28 10.58 6.07
N THR A 48 12.17 11.17 4.88
CA THR A 48 10.99 11.96 4.44
C THR A 48 9.68 11.17 4.38
N HIS A 49 9.74 9.85 4.52
CA HIS A 49 8.59 8.94 4.55
C HIS A 49 8.45 8.22 5.88
N GLU A 50 9.04 8.74 6.95
CA GLU A 50 8.85 8.21 8.29
C GLU A 50 7.36 8.11 8.67
N GLY A 51 7.02 7.06 9.42
CA GLY A 51 5.64 6.74 9.79
C GLY A 51 4.84 6.03 8.68
N LYS A 52 5.45 5.76 7.53
CA LYS A 52 4.83 5.00 6.43
C LYS A 52 5.42 3.60 6.28
N TYR A 53 4.68 2.74 5.61
CA TYR A 53 5.05 1.39 5.25
C TYR A 53 4.92 1.20 3.75
N ARG A 54 5.68 0.25 3.22
CA ARG A 54 5.66 -0.13 1.81
C ARG A 54 5.47 -1.63 1.65
N TYR A 55 4.47 -2.04 0.89
CA TYR A 55 4.31 -3.41 0.39
C TYR A 55 4.80 -3.51 -1.06
N ALA A 56 5.66 -4.48 -1.37
CA ALA A 56 6.17 -4.74 -2.72
C ALA A 56 5.31 -5.76 -3.48
N VAL A 57 4.92 -5.44 -4.73
CA VAL A 57 4.14 -6.31 -5.62
C VAL A 57 4.81 -6.36 -6.99
N GLY A 58 5.86 -7.18 -7.13
CA GLY A 58 6.73 -7.13 -8.31
C GLY A 58 7.36 -5.74 -8.46
N ASP A 59 7.13 -5.09 -9.60
CA ASP A 59 7.65 -3.75 -9.89
C ASP A 59 6.86 -2.62 -9.23
N LEU A 60 5.65 -2.93 -8.72
CA LEU A 60 4.78 -1.99 -8.05
C LEU A 60 5.02 -1.92 -6.54
N ARG A 61 4.66 -0.79 -5.95
CA ARG A 61 4.70 -0.48 -4.53
C ARG A 61 3.35 0.04 -4.10
N ILE A 62 2.93 -0.40 -2.92
CA ILE A 62 1.82 0.18 -2.18
C ILE A 62 2.42 0.88 -0.98
N VAL A 63 2.24 2.19 -0.88
CA VAL A 63 2.67 2.99 0.28
C VAL A 63 1.45 3.30 1.13
N TYR A 64 1.54 3.02 2.43
CA TYR A 64 0.41 3.19 3.35
C TYR A 64 0.85 3.65 4.74
N ARG A 65 -0.11 4.19 5.49
CA ARG A 65 0.01 4.47 6.93
C ARG A 65 -1.03 3.68 7.71
N ILE A 66 -0.73 3.42 8.96
CA ILE A 66 -1.57 2.66 9.88
C ILE A 66 -2.00 3.63 10.98
N ASN A 67 -3.31 3.70 11.23
CA ASN A 67 -3.82 4.27 12.46
C ASN A 67 -4.21 3.10 13.38
N ALA A 68 -3.43 2.92 14.44
CA ALA A 68 -3.62 1.81 15.38
C ALA A 68 -4.84 2.00 16.27
N GLU A 69 -5.20 3.25 16.60
CA GLU A 69 -6.34 3.58 17.45
C GLU A 69 -7.65 3.23 16.74
N ASP A 70 -7.80 3.68 15.49
CA ASP A 70 -9.01 3.44 14.70
C ASP A 70 -9.01 2.07 13.98
N LYS A 71 -7.91 1.32 14.06
CA LYS A 71 -7.67 0.10 13.26
C LYS A 71 -7.92 0.33 11.76
N THR A 72 -7.42 1.45 11.25
CA THR A 72 -7.53 1.82 9.83
C THR A 72 -6.16 1.86 9.15
N ILE A 73 -6.18 1.66 7.83
CA ILE A 73 -5.02 1.79 6.96
C ILE A 73 -5.38 2.73 5.83
N LEU A 74 -4.54 3.75 5.62
CA LEU A 74 -4.65 4.64 4.47
C LEU A 74 -3.57 4.29 3.46
N ILE A 75 -3.97 3.77 2.30
CA ILE A 75 -3.09 3.61 1.14
C ILE A 75 -2.95 4.96 0.46
N GLU A 76 -1.77 5.56 0.55
CA GLU A 76 -1.50 6.89 0.01
C GLU A 76 -1.19 6.85 -1.50
N ALA A 77 -0.48 5.81 -1.94
CA ALA A 77 -0.04 5.67 -3.31
C ALA A 77 0.12 4.20 -3.70
N ILE A 78 -0.20 3.90 -4.97
CA ILE A 78 0.13 2.66 -5.67
C ILE A 78 0.87 3.08 -6.93
N GLY A 79 1.99 2.43 -7.26
CA GLY A 79 2.78 2.83 -8.43
C GLY A 79 4.11 2.10 -8.59
N PRO A 80 4.84 2.35 -9.68
CA PRO A 80 6.14 1.73 -9.97
C PRO A 80 7.24 2.23 -9.03
N ARG A 81 8.43 1.63 -9.12
CA ARG A 81 9.62 2.07 -8.34
C ARG A 81 9.94 3.53 -8.62
N GLY A 82 10.15 4.30 -7.56
CA GLY A 82 10.62 5.69 -7.65
C GLY A 82 9.50 6.71 -7.79
N ASP A 83 8.38 6.37 -8.42
CA ASP A 83 7.26 7.31 -8.61
C ASP A 83 6.46 7.52 -7.30
N VAL A 84 6.28 6.46 -6.53
CA VAL A 84 5.53 6.49 -5.25
C VAL A 84 6.22 7.27 -4.12
N TYR A 85 7.44 7.75 -4.33
CA TYR A 85 8.23 8.51 -3.34
C TYR A 85 8.39 9.99 -3.71
N LYS A 86 7.82 10.41 -4.84
CA LYS A 86 7.82 11.81 -5.30
C LYS A 86 6.66 12.60 -4.70
#